data_AF-A0AAU1JXM8-F1
#
_entry.id   AF-A0AAU1JXM8-F1
#
_cell.length_a   1.000
_cell.length_b   1.000
_cell.length_c   1.000
_cell.angle_alpha   90.00
_cell.angle_beta   90.00
_cell.angle_gamma   90.00
#
_symmetry.space_group_name_H-M   'P 1'
#
loop_
_entity.id
_entity.type
_entity.pdbx_description
1 polymer ?
#
loop_
_entity_poly.entity_id
_entity_poly.type
_entity_poly.pdbx_seq_one_letter_code
_entity_poly.pdbx_strand_id
1 'polypeptide(L)'
;MSLDDDLLQLLSDNLRLGEAIYTLGSQQPNWIVRIAPEGIYVETERSRDRGAGPKRVPAEMLTKAWERLTVRGVLTNKELVAADDLNVKRSSFVCAALAQLPGVVVTSTRPITLSYQR
;
A
#
# COMPACT_ATOMS: atom_id res chain seq x y z
N MET A 1 11.13 -12.16 -3.34
CA MET A 1 11.00 -10.88 -4.09
C MET A 1 11.27 -9.74 -3.12
N SER A 2 12.03 -8.74 -3.56
CA SER A 2 12.32 -7.51 -2.83
C SER A 2 11.64 -6.34 -3.54
N LEU A 3 11.42 -5.24 -2.84
CA LEU A 3 11.17 -3.95 -3.47
C LEU A 3 12.41 -3.61 -4.30
N ASP A 4 12.18 -3.03 -5.48
CA ASP A 4 13.22 -2.34 -6.22
C ASP A 4 13.69 -1.11 -5.41
N ASP A 5 14.94 -0.70 -5.63
CA ASP A 5 15.57 0.35 -4.82
C ASP A 5 14.84 1.69 -4.96
N ASP A 6 14.33 2.00 -6.15
CA ASP A 6 13.59 3.24 -6.42
C ASP A 6 12.27 3.29 -5.65
N LEU A 7 11.47 2.21 -5.70
CA LEU A 7 10.22 2.12 -4.94
C LEU A 7 10.46 2.07 -3.44
N LEU A 8 11.52 1.37 -2.98
CA LEU A 8 11.89 1.33 -1.57
C LEU A 8 12.25 2.74 -1.07
N GLN A 9 13.04 3.48 -1.84
CA GLN A 9 13.41 4.85 -1.52
C GLN A 9 12.18 5.75 -1.50
N LEU A 10 11.33 5.67 -2.53
CA LEU A 10 10.11 6.48 -2.63
C LEU A 10 9.15 6.24 -1.47
N LEU A 11 8.97 4.98 -1.05
CA LEU A 11 8.17 4.62 0.12
C LEU A 11 8.82 5.14 1.41
N SER A 12 10.15 5.05 1.54
CA SER A 12 10.87 5.51 2.73
C SER A 12 10.83 7.04 2.89
N ASP A 13 10.85 7.77 1.78
CA ASP A 13 10.81 9.24 1.78
C ASP A 13 9.42 9.80 2.09
N ASN A 14 8.35 9.06 1.75
CA ASN A 14 6.98 9.56 1.84
C ASN A 14 6.17 8.93 2.98
N LEU A 15 6.63 7.81 3.56
CA LEU A 15 5.96 7.16 4.68
C LEU A 15 6.75 7.37 5.97
N ARG A 16 6.07 7.81 7.02
CA ARG A 16 6.70 8.07 8.33
C ARG A 16 6.52 6.91 9.28
N LEU A 17 7.63 6.45 9.87
CA LEU A 17 7.59 5.44 10.93
C LEU A 17 6.85 5.99 12.16
N GLY A 18 6.02 5.14 12.78
CA GLY A 18 5.19 5.48 13.93
C GLY A 18 3.88 6.19 13.57
N GLU A 19 3.72 6.71 12.36
CA GLU A 19 2.51 7.40 11.92
C GLU A 19 1.46 6.40 11.37
N ALA A 20 0.18 6.75 11.57
CA ALA A 20 -0.94 5.99 11.02
C ALA A 20 -1.26 6.45 9.59
N ILE A 21 -1.29 5.50 8.67
CA ILE A 21 -1.93 5.67 7.36
C ILE A 21 -3.32 5.07 7.41
N TYR A 22 -4.31 5.84 6.99
CA TYR A 22 -5.71 5.43 7.00
C TYR A 22 -6.08 4.77 5.66
N THR A 23 -6.79 3.65 5.72
CA THR A 23 -7.35 3.05 4.51
C THR A 23 -8.33 4.03 3.83
N LEU A 24 -8.23 4.16 2.51
CA LEU A 24 -8.98 5.20 1.78
C LEU A 24 -10.50 5.05 1.90
N GLY A 25 -11.02 3.83 1.90
CA GLY A 25 -12.48 3.57 1.94
C GLY A 25 -13.07 3.47 3.35
N SER A 26 -12.39 2.79 4.27
CA SER A 26 -12.90 2.50 5.62
C SER A 26 -12.28 3.35 6.73
N GLN A 27 -11.28 4.18 6.42
CA GLN A 27 -10.58 5.04 7.37
C GLN A 27 -10.04 4.25 8.59
N GLN A 28 -9.62 3.01 8.39
CA GLN A 28 -8.98 2.21 9.43
C GLN A 28 -7.49 2.55 9.49
N PRO A 29 -6.94 2.84 10.68
CA PRO A 29 -5.54 3.20 10.82
C PRO A 29 -4.61 1.99 10.66
N ASN A 30 -3.46 2.23 10.04
CA ASN A 30 -2.34 1.29 9.90
C ASN A 30 -1.06 2.03 10.27
N TRP A 31 -0.48 1.71 11.43
CA TRP A 31 0.76 2.33 11.88
C TRP A 31 1.97 1.68 11.21
N ILE A 32 2.83 2.49 10.59
CA ILE A 32 4.04 2.00 9.94
C ILE A 32 5.11 1.73 11.00
N VAL A 33 5.51 0.48 11.16
CA VAL A 33 6.52 0.10 12.15
C VAL A 33 7.90 -0.03 11.52
N ARG A 34 7.95 -0.53 10.29
CA ARG A 34 9.21 -0.69 9.54
C ARG A 34 8.95 -0.71 8.05
N ILE A 35 9.86 -0.09 7.30
CA ILE A 35 9.96 -0.19 5.85
C ILE A 35 11.27 -0.93 5.57
N ALA A 36 11.23 -1.98 4.76
CA ALA A 36 12.37 -2.85 4.49
C ALA A 36 12.27 -3.43 3.07
N PRO A 37 13.38 -3.95 2.50
CA PRO A 37 13.38 -4.51 1.15
C PRO A 37 12.33 -5.60 0.94
N GLU A 38 12.05 -6.43 1.95
CA GLU A 38 11.02 -7.49 1.85
C GLU A 38 9.57 -6.99 1.99
N GLY A 39 9.36 -5.70 2.28
CA GLY A 39 8.05 -5.06 2.37
C GLY A 39 7.87 -4.16 3.61
N ILE A 40 6.63 -3.74 3.83
CA ILE A 40 6.28 -2.81 4.92
C ILE A 40 5.62 -3.58 6.07
N TYR A 41 6.06 -3.32 7.30
CA TYR A 41 5.47 -3.88 8.51
C TYR A 41 4.53 -2.88 9.13
N VAL A 42 3.28 -3.28 9.30
CA VAL A 42 2.22 -2.41 9.81
C VAL A 42 1.46 -3.04 10.95
N GLU A 43 1.10 -2.21 11.91
CA GLU A 43 0.15 -2.56 12.95
C GLU A 43 -1.23 -2.00 12.60
N THR A 44 -2.26 -2.80 12.79
CA THR A 44 -3.65 -2.36 12.79
C THR A 44 -4.15 -2.28 14.23
N GLU A 45 -5.28 -1.61 14.46
CA GLU A 45 -5.94 -1.62 15.79
C GLU A 45 -6.08 -3.05 16.29
N ARG A 46 -6.66 -3.92 15.45
CA ARG A 46 -6.83 -5.34 15.75
C ARG A 46 -5.53 -6.06 16.11
N SER A 47 -4.38 -5.74 15.49
CA SER A 47 -3.12 -6.39 15.86
C SER A 47 -2.54 -5.84 17.16
N ARG A 48 -2.75 -4.55 17.45
CA ARG A 48 -2.35 -3.91 18.72
C ARG A 48 -3.15 -4.45 19.88
N ASP A 49 -4.47 -4.46 19.76
CA ASP A 49 -5.39 -4.96 20.80
C ASP A 49 -5.09 -6.41 21.19
N ARG A 50 -4.60 -7.21 20.23
CA ARG A 50 -4.30 -8.62 20.43
C ARG A 50 -2.84 -8.90 20.79
N GLY A 51 -1.99 -7.88 20.87
CA GLY A 51 -0.55 -8.06 21.07
C GLY A 51 0.12 -8.93 19.98
N ALA A 52 -0.46 -8.99 18.78
CA ALA A 52 -0.03 -9.91 17.73
C ALA A 52 1.19 -9.41 16.93
N GLY A 53 1.68 -8.23 17.30
CA GLY A 53 2.78 -7.51 16.65
C GLY A 53 2.47 -7.03 15.21
N PRO A 54 3.44 -6.35 14.59
CA PRO A 54 3.33 -5.85 13.23
C PRO A 54 3.16 -6.98 12.23
N LYS A 55 2.35 -6.72 11.19
CA LYS A 55 2.12 -7.66 10.08
C LYS A 55 2.79 -7.15 8.83
N ARG A 56 3.51 -8.04 8.15
CA ARG A 56 4.18 -7.72 6.88
C ARG A 56 3.19 -7.62 5.74
N VAL A 57 3.30 -6.54 4.97
CA VAL A 57 2.78 -6.38 3.62
C VAL A 57 3.93 -6.67 2.67
N PRO A 58 3.93 -7.83 1.99
CA PRO A 58 5.07 -8.26 1.18
C PRO A 58 5.40 -7.27 0.06
N ALA A 59 6.70 -7.13 -0.25
CA ALA A 59 7.21 -6.33 -1.36
C ALA A 59 6.46 -6.59 -2.68
N GLU A 60 6.21 -7.86 -3.01
CA GLU A 60 5.50 -8.27 -4.21
C GLU A 60 4.14 -7.57 -4.37
N MET A 61 3.40 -7.36 -3.29
CA MET A 61 2.10 -6.69 -3.34
C MET A 61 2.24 -5.20 -3.68
N LEU A 62 3.28 -4.55 -3.16
CA LEU A 62 3.57 -3.14 -3.37
C LEU A 62 4.10 -2.92 -4.80
N THR A 63 5.10 -3.70 -5.21
CA THR A 63 5.70 -3.65 -6.55
C THR A 63 4.64 -3.88 -7.62
N LYS A 64 3.84 -4.95 -7.53
CA LYS A 64 2.80 -5.23 -8.52
C LYS A 64 1.78 -4.10 -8.63
N ALA A 65 1.36 -3.52 -7.51
CA ALA A 65 0.42 -2.40 -7.52
C ALA A 65 1.05 -1.15 -8.13
N TRP A 66 2.29 -0.84 -7.78
CA TRP A 66 3.04 0.29 -8.32
C TRP A 66 3.29 0.18 -9.82
N GLU A 67 3.77 -0.96 -10.29
CA GLU A 67 3.97 -1.24 -11.72
C GLU A 67 2.66 -1.09 -12.50
N ARG A 68 1.56 -1.66 -12.01
CA ARG A 68 0.27 -1.54 -12.68
C ARG A 68 -0.20 -0.09 -12.75
N LEU A 69 -0.09 0.64 -11.64
CA LEU A 69 -0.48 2.05 -11.57
C LEU A 69 0.37 2.92 -12.50
N THR A 70 1.69 2.73 -12.54
CA THR A 70 2.60 3.53 -13.37
C THR A 70 2.53 3.18 -14.85
N VAL A 71 2.27 1.92 -15.21
CA VAL A 71 2.11 1.48 -16.61
C VAL A 71 0.76 1.90 -17.20
N ARG A 72 -0.33 1.75 -16.43
CA ARG A 72 -1.70 2.02 -16.92
C ARG A 72 -2.18 3.44 -16.62
N GLY A 73 -1.52 4.14 -15.71
CA GLY A 73 -1.95 5.45 -15.21
C GLY A 73 -3.17 5.39 -14.27
N VAL A 74 -3.81 4.23 -14.10
CA VAL A 74 -4.96 4.03 -13.22
C VAL A 74 -4.91 2.64 -12.59
N LEU A 75 -5.35 2.54 -11.34
CA LEU A 75 -5.44 1.29 -10.59
C LEU A 75 -6.68 1.29 -9.70
N THR A 76 -7.48 0.23 -9.78
CA THR A 76 -8.58 -0.01 -8.85
C THR A 76 -8.24 -1.10 -7.85
N ASN A 77 -8.74 -1.00 -6.62
CA ASN A 77 -8.54 -2.08 -5.63
C ASN A 77 -9.20 -3.41 -6.04
N LYS A 78 -10.19 -3.39 -6.94
CA LYS A 78 -10.81 -4.60 -7.49
C LYS A 78 -9.83 -5.38 -8.37
N GLU A 79 -9.07 -4.70 -9.23
CA GLU A 79 -8.03 -5.33 -10.06
C GLU A 79 -6.95 -5.99 -9.19
N LEU A 80 -6.58 -5.38 -8.06
CA LEU A 80 -5.61 -5.95 -7.12
C LEU A 80 -6.07 -7.26 -6.46
N VAL A 81 -7.39 -7.43 -6.28
CA VAL A 81 -7.97 -8.58 -5.56
C VAL A 81 -8.36 -9.70 -6.52
N ALA A 82 -8.55 -9.41 -7.81
CA ALA A 82 -8.85 -10.42 -8.82
C ALA A 82 -7.81 -11.55 -8.76
N ALA A 83 -8.31 -12.78 -8.53
CA ALA A 83 -7.51 -13.97 -8.25
C ALA A 83 -6.59 -14.36 -9.42
N ASP A 84 -6.96 -13.93 -10.62
CA ASP A 84 -6.30 -14.37 -11.85
C ASP A 84 -5.03 -13.59 -12.20
N ASP A 85 -4.71 -12.49 -11.50
CA ASP A 85 -3.51 -11.70 -11.85
C ASP A 85 -2.67 -11.17 -10.66
N LEU A 86 -3.26 -10.76 -9.53
CA LEU A 86 -2.51 -9.98 -8.51
C LEU A 86 -2.62 -10.50 -7.07
N ASN A 87 -3.77 -11.07 -6.66
CA ASN A 87 -4.01 -11.69 -5.34
C ASN A 87 -3.49 -10.89 -4.12
N VAL A 88 -3.70 -9.57 -4.13
CA VAL A 88 -3.22 -8.67 -3.07
C VAL A 88 -4.24 -8.64 -1.91
N LYS A 89 -4.11 -9.59 -0.98
CA LYS A 89 -4.99 -9.75 0.20
C LYS A 89 -4.98 -8.59 1.21
N ARG A 90 -4.20 -7.52 0.96
CA ARG A 90 -4.16 -6.26 1.72
C ARG A 90 -4.27 -5.03 0.81
N SER A 91 -5.02 -5.15 -0.28
CA SER A 91 -5.15 -4.11 -1.31
C SER A 91 -5.54 -2.74 -0.75
N SER A 92 -6.35 -2.69 0.31
CA SER A 92 -6.74 -1.43 0.95
C SER A 92 -5.57 -0.67 1.59
N PHE A 93 -4.64 -1.37 2.24
CA PHE A 93 -3.42 -0.75 2.75
C PHE A 93 -2.48 -0.37 1.61
N VAL A 94 -2.30 -1.26 0.64
CA VAL A 94 -1.42 -1.00 -0.51
C VAL A 94 -1.86 0.27 -1.25
N CYS A 95 -3.15 0.43 -1.53
CA CYS A 95 -3.65 1.66 -2.14
C CYS A 95 -3.41 2.90 -1.26
N ALA A 96 -3.58 2.78 0.07
CA ALA A 96 -3.35 3.90 0.99
C ALA A 96 -1.87 4.31 1.06
N ALA A 97 -0.95 3.35 1.02
CA ALA A 97 0.49 3.59 0.96
C ALA A 97 0.89 4.25 -0.37
N LEU A 98 0.41 3.73 -1.50
CA LEU A 98 0.68 4.33 -2.81
C LEU A 98 0.10 5.75 -2.92
N ALA A 99 -1.03 6.04 -2.29
CA ALA A 99 -1.63 7.37 -2.27
C ALA A 99 -0.79 8.43 -1.53
N GLN A 100 0.24 8.03 -0.78
CA GLN A 100 1.21 8.97 -0.19
C GLN A 100 2.33 9.35 -1.16
N LEU A 101 2.47 8.63 -2.28
CA LEU A 101 3.58 8.84 -3.19
C LEU A 101 3.32 10.03 -4.13
N PRO A 102 4.37 10.78 -4.51
CA PRO A 102 4.26 11.86 -5.48
C PRO A 102 3.61 11.40 -6.78
N GLY A 103 2.75 12.23 -7.35
CA GLY A 103 2.05 11.95 -8.60
C GLY A 103 0.87 10.97 -8.48
N VAL A 104 0.65 10.35 -7.32
CA VAL A 104 -0.52 9.49 -7.10
C VAL A 104 -1.69 10.30 -6.56
N VAL A 105 -2.84 10.18 -7.22
CA VAL A 105 -4.07 10.89 -6.85
C VAL A 105 -5.18 9.87 -6.59
N VAL A 106 -5.88 10.03 -5.46
CA VAL A 106 -7.09 9.25 -5.15
C VAL A 106 -8.27 9.85 -5.91
N THR A 107 -8.75 9.15 -6.93
CA THR A 107 -9.87 9.63 -7.77
C THR A 107 -11.23 9.09 -7.31
N SER A 108 -11.25 8.00 -6.54
CA SER A 108 -12.46 7.48 -5.89
C SER A 108 -12.10 6.65 -4.67
N THR A 109 -12.99 6.61 -3.66
CA THR A 109 -12.89 5.72 -2.50
C THR A 109 -13.86 4.54 -2.55
N ARG A 110 -14.83 4.55 -3.49
CA ARG A 110 -15.85 3.51 -3.67
C ARG A 110 -16.20 3.31 -5.16
N PRO A 111 -15.59 2.34 -5.86
CA PRO A 111 -14.42 1.56 -5.43
C PRO A 111 -13.18 2.44 -5.26
N ILE A 112 -12.16 1.95 -4.54
CA ILE A 112 -10.91 2.68 -4.43
C ILE A 112 -10.25 2.71 -5.80
N THR A 113 -9.98 3.91 -6.31
CA THR A 113 -9.30 4.15 -7.58
C THR A 113 -8.19 5.16 -7.37
N LEU A 114 -6.99 4.82 -7.84
CA LEU A 114 -5.82 5.69 -7.91
C LEU A 114 -5.55 6.03 -9.37
N SER A 115 -5.09 7.25 -9.63
CA SER A 115 -4.45 7.62 -10.90
C SER A 115 -3.03 8.07 -10.66
N TYR A 116 -2.17 7.91 -11.66
CA TYR A 116 -0.79 8.38 -11.62
C TYR A 116 -0.55 9.42 -12.70
N GLN A 117 -0.07 10.59 -12.28
CA GLN A 117 0.31 11.71 -13.14
C GLN A 117 1.81 11.92 -12.97
N ARG A 118 2.56 11.74 -14.07
CA ARG A 118 4.00 12.02 -14.13
C ARG A 118 4.27 13.52 -14.18
#